data_AF-A0A0P9GBD4-F1
#
_entry.id   AF-A0A0P9GBD4-F1
#
_cell.length_a   1.000
_cell.length_b   1.000
_cell.length_c   1.000
_cell.angle_alpha   90.00
_cell.angle_beta   90.00
_cell.angle_gamma   90.00
#
_symmetry.space_group_name_H-M   'P 1'
#
loop_
_entity.id
_entity.type
_entity.pdbx_description
1 polymer ?
#
loop_
_entity_poly.entity_id
_entity_poly.type
_entity_poly.pdbx_seq_one_letter_code
_entity_poly.pdbx_strand_id
1 'polypeptide(L)'
;MLDNLSFKKAIIAISVVSCLFIFLLIGFSIQEDIDNIDSAKGDQLLLELALKADNVAHNFAVERGLSAGFIAGGAASQFTKVTAQRKKADNALQALKNADMNTLSGEAILLRTRLENYIANRTAIRQQVDNRNGKEAFNFYSEVNLMALDLVKAITVSIDDSQTRAQFMQVYFYSHLKEHLGQVRGKLNGILSAKKFNTSTRGIKLHRQYSTF
;
A
#
# COMPACT_ATOMS: atom_id res chain seq x y z
N MET A 1 -31.03 -43.19 43.85
CA MET A 1 -30.14 -42.24 44.57
C MET A 1 -30.70 -40.81 44.65
N LEU A 2 -31.83 -40.51 44.01
CA LEU A 2 -32.50 -39.20 44.09
C LEU A 2 -33.72 -39.18 45.02
N ASP A 3 -34.18 -40.35 45.49
CA ASP A 3 -35.48 -40.51 46.16
C ASP A 3 -35.54 -39.96 47.59
N ASN A 4 -34.41 -39.52 48.16
CA ASN A 4 -34.30 -38.99 49.53
C ASN A 4 -33.87 -37.50 49.60
N LEU A 5 -33.85 -36.77 48.47
CA LEU A 5 -33.57 -35.34 48.52
C LEU A 5 -34.81 -34.55 48.93
N SER A 6 -34.74 -33.84 50.07
CA SER A 6 -35.74 -32.82 50.41
C SER A 6 -35.83 -31.79 49.28
N PHE A 7 -37.06 -31.44 48.87
CA PHE A 7 -37.38 -30.51 47.78
C PHE A 7 -36.49 -29.26 47.75
N LYS A 8 -36.16 -28.69 48.92
CA LYS A 8 -35.24 -27.54 49.04
C LYS A 8 -33.83 -27.81 48.52
N LYS A 9 -33.26 -28.99 48.82
CA LYS A 9 -31.92 -29.38 48.38
C LYS A 9 -31.86 -29.62 46.87
N ALA A 10 -32.93 -30.17 46.29
CA ALA A 10 -33.03 -30.38 44.84
C ALA A 10 -33.05 -29.04 44.09
N ILE A 11 -33.85 -28.07 44.55
CA ILE A 11 -33.87 -26.71 43.98
C ILE A 11 -32.50 -26.04 44.12
N ILE A 12 -31.86 -26.08 45.29
CA ILE A 12 -30.52 -25.49 45.48
C ILE A 12 -29.50 -26.13 44.54
N ALA A 13 -29.50 -27.47 44.41
CA ALA A 13 -28.56 -28.17 43.54
C ALA A 13 -28.72 -27.74 42.07
N ILE A 14 -29.95 -27.67 41.57
CA ILE A 14 -30.24 -27.22 40.20
C ILE A 14 -29.79 -25.76 40.02
N SER A 15 -30.11 -24.88 40.96
CA SER A 15 -29.69 -23.47 40.90
C SER A 15 -28.17 -23.32 40.89
N VAL A 16 -27.45 -24.08 41.73
CA VAL A 16 -25.98 -24.05 41.78
C VAL A 16 -25.38 -24.54 40.46
N VAL A 17 -25.89 -25.63 39.90
CA VAL A 17 -25.42 -26.16 38.61
C VAL A 17 -25.67 -25.16 37.48
N SER A 18 -26.86 -24.56 37.41
CA SER A 18 -27.18 -23.53 36.42
C SER A 18 -26.30 -22.29 36.57
N CYS A 19 -26.05 -21.83 37.81
CA CYS A 19 -25.12 -20.72 38.06
C CYS A 19 -23.71 -21.05 37.59
N LEU A 20 -23.18 -22.24 37.92
CA LEU A 20 -21.84 -22.67 37.50
C LEU A 20 -21.72 -22.73 35.97
N PHE A 21 -22.75 -23.22 35.28
CA PHE A 21 -22.80 -23.25 33.82
C PHE A 21 -22.76 -21.83 33.22
N ILE A 22 -23.54 -20.89 33.78
CA ILE A 22 -23.52 -19.48 33.35
C ILE A 22 -22.13 -18.86 33.59
N PHE A 23 -21.51 -19.11 34.74
CA PHE A 23 -20.16 -18.62 35.03
C PHE A 23 -19.11 -19.14 34.03
N LEU A 24 -19.21 -20.41 33.62
CA LEU A 24 -18.33 -20.98 32.59
C LEU A 24 -18.54 -20.30 31.22
N LEU A 25 -19.80 -20.08 30.81
CA LEU A 25 -20.10 -19.39 29.57
C LEU A 25 -19.59 -17.94 29.56
N ILE A 26 -19.75 -17.22 30.68
CA ILE A 26 -19.20 -15.86 30.84
C ILE A 26 -17.67 -15.90 30.73
N GLY A 27 -17.00 -16.87 31.35
CA GLY A 27 -15.56 -17.03 31.25
C GLY A 27 -15.08 -17.23 29.82
N PHE A 28 -15.75 -18.08 29.03
CA PHE A 28 -15.43 -18.26 27.61
C PHE A 28 -15.72 -17.01 26.78
N SER A 29 -16.84 -16.33 27.02
CA SER A 29 -17.18 -15.08 26.33
C SER A 29 -16.14 -13.98 26.60
N ILE A 30 -15.68 -13.84 27.84
CA ILE A 30 -14.65 -12.86 28.19
C ILE A 30 -13.32 -13.20 27.52
N GLN A 31 -12.95 -14.47 27.45
CA GLN A 31 -11.71 -14.87 26.76
C GLN A 31 -11.79 -14.55 25.27
N GLU A 32 -12.92 -14.86 24.62
CA GLU A 32 -13.16 -14.52 23.22
C GLU A 32 -13.11 -13.00 23.00
N ASP A 33 -13.71 -12.20 23.90
CA ASP A 33 -13.64 -10.74 23.84
C ASP A 33 -12.21 -10.22 23.99
N ILE A 34 -11.39 -10.82 24.85
CA ILE A 34 -9.97 -10.46 25.01
C ILE A 34 -9.20 -10.78 23.73
N ASP A 35 -9.38 -11.98 23.17
CA ASP A 35 -8.70 -12.40 21.94
C ASP A 35 -9.09 -11.48 20.76
N ASN A 36 -10.37 -11.11 20.66
CA ASN A 36 -10.87 -10.16 19.66
C ASN A 36 -10.25 -8.76 19.81
N ILE A 37 -10.10 -8.27 21.04
CA ILE A 37 -9.46 -6.98 21.32
C ILE A 37 -7.99 -7.00 20.91
N ASP A 38 -7.27 -8.09 21.17
CA ASP A 38 -5.86 -8.18 20.85
C ASP A 38 -5.61 -8.35 19.34
N SER A 39 -6.44 -9.14 18.64
CA SER A 39 -6.44 -9.16 17.17
C SER A 39 -6.75 -7.78 16.57
N ALA A 40 -7.74 -7.05 17.12
CA ALA A 40 -8.06 -5.70 16.62
C ALA A 40 -6.90 -4.69 16.78
N LYS A 41 -6.12 -4.78 17.87
CA LYS A 41 -4.90 -3.97 18.03
C LYS A 41 -3.83 -4.37 17.01
N GLY A 42 -3.66 -5.67 16.76
CA GLY A 42 -2.75 -6.19 15.73
C GLY A 42 -3.10 -5.67 14.33
N ASP A 43 -4.39 -5.74 13.98
CA ASP A 43 -4.93 -5.24 12.71
C ASP A 43 -4.71 -3.75 12.54
N GLN A 44 -4.87 -2.95 13.60
CA GLN A 44 -4.58 -1.52 13.55
C GLN A 44 -3.09 -1.25 13.23
N LEU A 45 -2.17 -2.00 13.83
CA LEU A 45 -0.74 -1.85 13.56
C LEU A 45 -0.38 -2.25 12.12
N LEU A 46 -0.98 -3.35 11.62
CA LEU A 46 -0.84 -3.76 10.22
C LEU A 46 -1.39 -2.69 9.27
N LEU A 47 -2.55 -2.12 9.58
CA LEU A 47 -3.16 -1.05 8.80
C LEU A 47 -2.24 0.18 8.72
N GLU A 48 -1.72 0.65 9.85
CA GLU A 48 -0.79 1.78 9.91
C GLU A 48 0.47 1.52 9.08
N LEU A 49 0.99 0.30 9.12
CA LEU A 49 2.15 -0.08 8.33
C LEU A 49 1.84 -0.12 6.82
N ALA A 50 0.69 -0.67 6.44
CA ALA A 50 0.26 -0.71 5.06
C ALA A 50 0.07 0.71 4.51
N LEU A 51 -0.49 1.63 5.29
CA LEU A 51 -0.57 3.06 4.93
C LEU A 51 0.80 3.72 4.79
N LYS A 52 1.79 3.36 5.61
CA LYS A 52 3.18 3.86 5.46
C LYS A 52 3.80 3.34 4.15
N ALA A 53 3.57 2.09 3.78
CA ALA A 53 4.04 1.51 2.52
C ALA A 53 3.35 2.15 1.30
N ASP A 54 2.02 2.37 1.35
CA ASP A 54 1.28 3.08 0.31
C ASP A 54 1.80 4.52 0.13
N ASN A 55 2.11 5.21 1.24
CA ASN A 55 2.71 6.54 1.20
C ASN A 55 4.08 6.56 0.50
N VAL A 56 4.89 5.50 0.61
CA VAL A 56 6.12 5.35 -0.17
C VAL A 56 5.77 5.27 -1.66
N ALA A 57 4.88 4.36 -2.06
CA ALA A 57 4.45 4.22 -3.45
C ALA A 57 3.93 5.55 -4.03
N HIS A 58 3.09 6.26 -3.28
CA HIS A 58 2.53 7.54 -3.68
C HIS A 58 3.62 8.60 -3.92
N ASN A 59 4.51 8.80 -2.94
CA ASN A 59 5.50 9.87 -3.04
C ASN A 59 6.56 9.62 -4.12
N PHE A 60 6.95 8.36 -4.35
CA PHE A 60 7.86 8.01 -5.44
C PHE A 60 7.16 8.04 -6.81
N ALA A 61 5.85 7.79 -6.90
CA ALA A 61 5.06 8.04 -8.10
C ALA A 61 5.03 9.53 -8.49
N VAL A 62 4.90 10.42 -7.51
CA VAL A 62 4.96 11.87 -7.73
C VAL A 62 6.37 12.30 -8.12
N GLU A 63 7.41 11.78 -7.45
CA GLU A 63 8.81 12.06 -7.79
C GLU A 63 9.14 11.64 -9.23
N ARG A 64 8.66 10.47 -9.67
CA ARG A 64 8.78 10.00 -11.07
C ARG A 64 8.19 11.00 -12.05
N GLY A 65 6.95 11.44 -11.81
CA GLY A 65 6.25 12.36 -12.70
C GLY A 65 6.94 13.72 -12.81
N LEU A 66 7.37 14.27 -11.68
CA LEU A 66 8.11 15.54 -11.64
C LEU A 66 9.48 15.42 -12.30
N SER A 67 10.19 14.32 -12.06
CA SER A 67 11.49 14.03 -12.67
C SER A 67 11.37 13.93 -14.19
N ALA A 68 10.37 13.20 -14.70
CA ALA A 68 10.12 13.09 -16.13
C ALA A 68 9.82 14.45 -16.76
N GLY A 69 8.99 15.28 -16.12
CA GLY A 69 8.71 16.64 -16.58
C GLY A 69 9.94 17.55 -16.57
N PHE A 70 10.81 17.41 -15.56
CA PHE A 70 12.08 18.13 -15.53
C PHE A 70 13.00 17.69 -16.67
N ILE A 71 13.23 16.38 -16.83
CA ILE A 71 14.09 15.80 -17.89
C ILE A 71 13.63 16.21 -19.29
N ALA A 72 12.31 16.26 -19.54
CA ALA A 72 11.73 16.64 -20.84
C ALA A 72 11.91 18.12 -21.24
N GLY A 73 12.69 18.90 -20.50
CA GLY A 73 12.96 20.32 -20.78
C GLY A 73 12.27 21.29 -19.82
N GLY A 74 11.78 20.82 -18.67
CA GLY A 74 11.16 21.67 -17.66
C GLY A 74 12.11 22.76 -17.13
N ALA A 75 11.56 23.92 -16.78
CA ALA A 75 12.30 25.07 -16.27
C ALA A 75 12.92 24.83 -14.88
N ALA A 76 13.76 25.76 -14.40
CA ALA A 76 14.35 25.71 -13.06
C ALA A 76 13.30 25.61 -11.94
N SER A 77 12.13 26.22 -12.11
CA SER A 77 11.00 26.09 -11.18
C SER A 77 10.45 24.66 -11.07
N GLN A 78 10.56 23.85 -12.13
CA GLN A 78 10.23 22.42 -12.09
C GLN A 78 11.23 21.64 -11.24
N PHE A 79 12.51 22.02 -11.28
CA PHE A 79 13.54 21.42 -10.45
C PHE A 79 13.28 21.66 -8.96
N THR A 80 12.83 22.85 -8.59
CA THR A 80 12.41 23.15 -7.21
C THR A 80 11.27 22.23 -6.74
N LYS A 81 10.34 21.88 -7.62
CA LYS A 81 9.28 20.90 -7.31
C LYS A 81 9.85 19.49 -7.11
N VAL A 82 10.80 19.07 -7.95
CA VAL A 82 11.50 17.78 -7.80
C VAL A 82 12.20 17.72 -6.45
N THR A 83 13.01 18.71 -6.09
CA THR A 83 13.77 18.72 -4.83
C THR A 83 12.85 18.79 -3.60
N ALA A 84 11.74 19.53 -3.67
CA ALA A 84 10.73 19.53 -2.63
C ALA A 84 10.07 18.15 -2.46
N GLN A 85 9.77 17.46 -3.57
CA GLN A 85 9.17 16.12 -3.53
C GLN A 85 10.13 15.07 -3.00
N ARG A 86 11.43 15.16 -3.28
CA ARG A 86 12.46 14.25 -2.74
C ARG A 86 12.41 14.16 -1.23
N LYS A 87 12.26 15.32 -0.55
CA LYS A 87 12.14 15.38 0.92
C LYS A 87 10.91 14.62 1.42
N LYS A 88 9.77 14.76 0.72
CA LYS A 88 8.54 14.02 1.07
C LYS A 88 8.70 12.52 0.87
N ALA A 89 9.31 12.10 -0.24
CA ALA A 89 9.59 10.70 -0.52
C ALA A 89 10.57 10.09 0.49
N ASP A 90 11.62 10.81 0.87
CA ASP A 90 12.57 10.38 1.89
C ASP A 90 11.92 10.28 3.28
N ASN A 91 11.05 11.25 3.64
CA ASN A 91 10.30 11.19 4.89
C ASN A 91 9.33 9.99 4.94
N ALA A 92 8.63 9.70 3.83
CA ALA A 92 7.76 8.53 3.75
C ALA A 92 8.55 7.23 3.90
N LEU A 93 9.71 7.13 3.24
CA LEU A 93 10.61 5.98 3.39
C LEU A 93 11.13 5.85 4.82
N GLN A 94 11.51 6.95 5.46
CA GLN A 94 11.98 6.94 6.84
C GLN A 94 10.88 6.53 7.81
N ALA A 95 9.63 6.98 7.60
CA ALA A 95 8.49 6.57 8.40
C ALA A 95 8.22 5.06 8.30
N LEU A 96 8.34 4.47 7.11
CA LEU A 96 8.24 3.02 6.90
C LEU A 96 9.40 2.27 7.57
N LYS A 97 10.62 2.82 7.51
CA LYS A 97 11.82 2.25 8.15
C LYS A 97 11.72 2.22 9.66
N ASN A 98 11.14 3.26 10.25
CA ASN A 98 10.98 3.41 11.69
C ASN A 98 9.72 2.75 12.25
N ALA A 99 8.86 2.18 11.39
CA ALA A 99 7.66 1.49 11.84
C ALA A 99 8.03 0.23 12.63
N ASP A 100 7.22 -0.07 13.66
CA ASP A 100 7.38 -1.31 14.41
C ASP A 100 7.18 -2.52 13.48
N MET A 101 8.07 -3.49 13.63
CA MET A 101 8.17 -4.69 12.83
C MET A 101 7.62 -5.92 13.54
N ASN A 102 7.29 -5.80 14.83
CA ASN A 102 6.88 -6.94 15.67
C ASN A 102 5.60 -7.63 15.18
N THR A 103 4.75 -6.91 14.45
CA THR A 103 3.50 -7.44 13.87
C THR A 103 3.67 -8.01 12.47
N LEU A 104 4.81 -7.75 11.81
CA LEU A 104 5.11 -8.35 10.52
C LEU A 104 5.62 -9.77 10.70
N SER A 105 5.22 -10.66 9.79
CA SER A 105 5.79 -12.01 9.71
C SER A 105 5.91 -12.46 8.26
N GLY A 106 6.73 -13.48 8.03
CA GLY A 106 6.84 -14.17 6.73
C GLY A 106 7.20 -13.25 5.56
N GLU A 107 6.35 -13.27 4.53
CA GLU A 107 6.58 -12.63 3.22
C GLU A 107 6.73 -11.11 3.30
N ALA A 108 5.96 -10.44 4.17
CA ALA A 108 5.98 -8.97 4.27
C ALA A 108 7.35 -8.42 4.74
N ILE A 109 8.05 -9.15 5.62
CA ILE A 109 9.42 -8.78 6.04
C ILE A 109 10.36 -8.84 4.83
N LEU A 110 10.31 -9.94 4.07
CA LEU A 110 11.16 -10.14 2.88
C LEU A 110 10.92 -9.06 1.82
N LEU A 111 9.65 -8.74 1.55
CA LEU A 111 9.28 -7.70 0.59
C LEU A 111 9.75 -6.32 1.03
N ARG A 112 9.63 -5.98 2.32
CA ARG A 112 10.15 -4.73 2.85
C ARG A 112 11.66 -4.63 2.71
N THR A 113 12.41 -5.67 3.09
CA THR A 113 13.87 -5.68 2.93
C THR A 113 14.27 -5.54 1.47
N ARG A 114 13.57 -6.21 0.55
CA ARG A 114 13.80 -6.09 -0.89
C ARG A 114 13.56 -4.65 -1.38
N LEU A 115 12.46 -4.02 -0.97
CA LEU A 115 12.16 -2.62 -1.27
C LEU A 115 13.26 -1.69 -0.74
N GLU A 116 13.67 -1.85 0.52
CA GLU A 116 14.69 -1.02 1.16
C GLU A 116 16.05 -1.11 0.48
N ASN A 117 16.44 -2.32 0.04
CA ASN A 117 17.67 -2.55 -0.69
C ASN A 117 17.60 -1.93 -2.09
N TYR A 118 16.49 -2.12 -2.81
CA TYR A 118 16.31 -1.57 -4.15
C TYR A 118 16.31 -0.04 -4.15
N ILE A 119 15.57 0.58 -3.22
CA ILE A 119 15.40 2.03 -3.13
C ILE A 119 16.67 2.75 -2.63
N ALA A 120 17.65 2.01 -2.10
CA ALA A 120 18.95 2.57 -1.72
C ALA A 120 19.67 3.24 -2.91
N ASN A 121 19.45 2.74 -4.14
CA ASN A 121 20.02 3.31 -5.37
C ASN A 121 19.40 4.65 -5.79
N ARG A 122 18.38 5.16 -5.09
CA ARG A 122 17.69 6.41 -5.47
C ARG A 122 18.61 7.61 -5.61
N THR A 123 19.70 7.69 -4.85
CA THR A 123 20.64 8.82 -4.92
C THR A 123 21.33 8.89 -6.28
N ALA A 124 21.77 7.75 -6.83
CA ALA A 124 22.38 7.69 -8.15
C ALA A 124 21.36 8.06 -9.25
N ILE A 125 20.12 7.58 -9.13
CA ILE A 125 19.03 7.94 -10.05
C ILE A 125 18.69 9.43 -9.96
N ARG A 126 18.73 10.03 -8.77
CA ARG A 126 18.51 11.47 -8.58
C ARG A 126 19.61 12.30 -9.24
N GLN A 127 20.88 11.89 -9.13
CA GLN A 127 21.99 12.55 -9.84
C GLN A 127 21.85 12.46 -11.36
N GLN A 128 21.42 11.30 -11.87
CA GLN A 128 21.06 11.11 -13.27
C GLN A 128 19.96 12.11 -13.70
N VAL A 129 18.89 12.25 -12.91
CA VAL A 129 17.81 13.22 -13.15
C VAL A 129 18.33 14.67 -13.12
N ASP A 130 19.20 15.01 -12.18
CA ASP A 130 19.77 16.37 -12.03
C ASP A 130 20.58 16.76 -13.28
N ASN A 131 21.30 15.80 -13.85
CA ASN A 131 22.02 15.93 -15.12
C ASN A 131 21.12 15.81 -16.36
N ARG A 132 19.80 15.77 -16.19
CA ARG A 132 18.79 15.53 -17.25
C ARG A 132 19.00 14.24 -18.03
N ASN A 133 19.74 13.29 -17.47
CA ASN A 133 19.99 11.97 -18.06
C ASN A 133 19.12 10.92 -17.35
N GLY A 134 17.83 10.89 -17.67
CA GLY A 134 16.85 10.08 -16.93
C GLY A 134 16.51 8.72 -17.54
N LYS A 135 17.41 8.09 -18.30
CA LYS A 135 17.10 6.85 -19.05
C LYS A 135 16.52 5.75 -18.15
N GLU A 136 17.00 5.64 -16.91
CA GLU A 136 16.57 4.62 -15.97
C GLU A 136 15.53 5.11 -14.95
N ALA A 137 15.39 6.44 -14.78
CA ALA A 137 14.61 7.03 -13.70
C ALA A 137 13.14 6.59 -13.72
N PHE A 138 12.52 6.55 -14.91
CA PHE A 138 11.12 6.13 -15.02
C PHE A 138 10.91 4.69 -14.55
N ASN A 139 11.77 3.76 -14.99
CA ASN A 139 11.66 2.35 -14.62
C ASN A 139 11.99 2.14 -13.15
N PHE A 140 13.05 2.78 -12.64
CA PHE A 140 13.43 2.69 -11.23
C PHE A 140 12.28 3.09 -10.30
N TYR A 141 11.68 4.26 -10.51
CA TYR A 141 10.58 4.69 -9.64
C TYR A 141 9.32 3.84 -9.82
N SER A 142 9.07 3.33 -11.03
CA SER A 142 7.94 2.42 -11.26
C SER A 142 8.12 1.11 -10.48
N GLU A 143 9.33 0.57 -10.46
CA GLU A 143 9.66 -0.64 -9.71
C GLU A 143 9.56 -0.40 -8.18
N VAL A 144 10.08 0.72 -7.69
CA VAL A 144 9.91 1.13 -6.28
C VAL A 144 8.42 1.15 -5.89
N ASN A 145 7.57 1.74 -6.74
CA ASN A 145 6.14 1.82 -6.47
C ASN A 145 5.49 0.44 -6.45
N LEU A 146 5.82 -0.44 -7.40
CA LEU A 146 5.29 -1.80 -7.45
C LEU A 146 5.72 -2.61 -6.24
N MET A 147 7.01 -2.59 -5.87
CA MET A 147 7.51 -3.28 -4.67
C MET A 147 6.83 -2.76 -3.39
N ALA A 148 6.59 -1.45 -3.29
CA ALA A 148 5.86 -0.87 -2.16
C ALA A 148 4.39 -1.33 -2.14
N LEU A 149 3.72 -1.40 -3.29
CA LEU A 149 2.35 -1.92 -3.38
C LEU A 149 2.26 -3.42 -3.10
N ASP A 150 3.26 -4.21 -3.50
CA ASP A 150 3.33 -5.64 -3.16
C ASP A 150 3.46 -5.82 -1.64
N LEU A 151 4.25 -4.98 -0.98
CA LEU A 151 4.31 -4.93 0.49
C LEU A 151 2.95 -4.56 1.09
N VAL A 152 2.25 -3.54 0.56
CA VAL A 152 0.89 -3.19 1.01
C VAL A 152 -0.03 -4.40 0.94
N LYS A 153 -0.04 -5.13 -0.18
CA LYS A 153 -0.85 -6.33 -0.37
C LYS A 153 -0.52 -7.41 0.66
N ALA A 154 0.76 -7.71 0.85
CA ALA A 154 1.20 -8.73 1.79
C ALA A 154 0.77 -8.41 3.22
N ILE A 155 0.89 -7.15 3.65
CA ILE A 155 0.41 -6.70 4.98
C ILE A 155 -1.12 -6.83 5.08
N THR A 156 -1.84 -6.42 4.03
CA THR A 156 -3.31 -6.42 4.02
C THR A 156 -3.88 -7.83 4.18
N VAL A 157 -3.24 -8.82 3.55
CA VAL A 157 -3.68 -10.22 3.63
C VAL A 157 -3.53 -10.77 5.05
N SER A 158 -2.61 -10.23 5.85
CA SER A 158 -2.38 -10.64 7.24
C SER A 158 -3.33 -10.01 8.27
N ILE A 159 -4.22 -9.09 7.87
CA ILE A 159 -5.25 -8.52 8.75
C ILE A 159 -6.26 -9.63 9.07
N ASP A 160 -6.61 -9.85 10.33
CA ASP A 160 -7.52 -10.89 10.77
C ASP A 160 -8.98 -10.55 10.43
N ASP A 161 -9.43 -9.34 10.77
CA ASP A 161 -10.80 -8.89 10.54
C ASP A 161 -11.12 -8.87 9.03
N SER A 162 -12.05 -9.73 8.65
CA SER A 162 -12.42 -9.93 7.25
C SER A 162 -13.00 -8.69 6.57
N GLN A 163 -13.74 -7.86 7.32
CA GLN A 163 -14.35 -6.64 6.80
C GLN A 163 -13.28 -5.57 6.55
N THR A 164 -12.41 -5.33 7.52
CA THR A 164 -11.27 -4.41 7.42
C THR A 164 -10.32 -4.82 6.31
N ARG A 165 -9.96 -6.11 6.25
CA ARG A 165 -9.17 -6.69 5.16
C ARG A 165 -9.79 -6.42 3.80
N ALA A 166 -11.10 -6.66 3.64
CA ALA A 166 -11.80 -6.44 2.37
C ALA A 166 -11.83 -4.96 1.95
N GLN A 167 -12.06 -4.04 2.89
CA GLN A 167 -12.02 -2.60 2.64
C GLN A 167 -10.62 -2.15 2.22
N PHE A 168 -9.59 -2.63 2.90
CA PHE A 168 -8.23 -2.22 2.62
C PHE A 168 -7.67 -2.84 1.33
N MET A 169 -8.13 -4.03 0.94
CA MET A 169 -7.87 -4.57 -0.39
C MET A 169 -8.42 -3.68 -1.51
N GLN A 170 -9.55 -2.99 -1.30
CA GLN A 170 -10.06 -2.01 -2.27
C GLN A 170 -9.13 -0.80 -2.39
N VAL A 171 -8.58 -0.33 -1.26
CA VAL A 171 -7.56 0.73 -1.25
C VAL A 171 -6.32 0.29 -2.03
N TYR A 172 -5.83 -0.93 -1.79
CA TYR A 172 -4.73 -1.51 -2.56
C TYR A 172 -5.01 -1.53 -4.07
N PHE A 173 -6.17 -2.05 -4.50
CA PHE A 173 -6.52 -2.10 -5.92
C PHE A 173 -6.60 -0.70 -6.54
N TYR A 174 -7.14 0.27 -5.80
CA TYR A 174 -7.20 1.65 -6.25
C TYR A 174 -5.80 2.28 -6.40
N SER A 175 -4.89 2.05 -5.44
CA SER A 175 -3.50 2.50 -5.54
C SER A 175 -2.75 1.81 -6.68
N HIS A 176 -2.98 0.53 -6.91
CA HIS A 176 -2.42 -0.21 -8.04
C HIS A 176 -2.93 0.33 -9.39
N LEU A 177 -4.22 0.64 -9.49
CA LEU A 177 -4.80 1.26 -10.69
C LEU A 177 -4.19 2.65 -10.94
N LYS A 178 -4.04 3.48 -9.89
CA LYS A 178 -3.35 4.79 -9.99
C LYS A 178 -1.94 4.65 -10.53
N GLU A 179 -1.19 3.67 -10.02
CA GLU A 179 0.18 3.40 -10.47
C GLU A 179 0.18 2.98 -11.95
N HIS A 180 -0.68 2.06 -12.36
CA HIS A 180 -0.80 1.62 -13.75
C HIS A 180 -1.12 2.78 -14.70
N LEU A 181 -2.11 3.62 -14.37
CA LEU A 181 -2.44 4.82 -15.13
C LEU A 181 -1.27 5.82 -15.17
N GLY A 182 -0.54 5.95 -14.06
CA GLY A 182 0.70 6.72 -13.98
C GLY A 182 1.76 6.23 -14.95
N GLN A 183 1.92 4.91 -15.09
CA GLN A 183 2.85 4.30 -16.04
C GLN A 183 2.42 4.53 -17.49
N VAL A 184 1.14 4.34 -17.81
CA VAL A 184 0.59 4.61 -19.15
C VAL A 184 0.84 6.06 -19.55
N ARG A 185 0.50 7.01 -18.67
CA ARG A 185 0.77 8.45 -18.89
C ARG A 185 2.25 8.73 -19.12
N GLY A 186 3.12 8.16 -18.29
CA GLY A 186 4.56 8.38 -18.40
C GLY A 186 5.16 7.83 -19.70
N LYS A 187 4.76 6.61 -20.10
CA LYS A 187 5.15 6.01 -21.38
C LYS A 187 4.65 6.84 -22.57
N LEU A 188 3.39 7.28 -22.53
CA LEU A 188 2.80 8.13 -23.57
C LEU A 188 3.56 9.46 -23.70
N ASN A 189 3.83 10.14 -22.59
CA ASN A 189 4.64 11.37 -22.60
C ASN A 189 6.03 11.13 -23.16
N GLY A 190 6.68 10.02 -22.81
CA GLY A 190 7.98 9.63 -23.37
C GLY A 190 7.93 9.50 -24.90
N ILE A 191 6.91 8.83 -25.44
CA ILE A 191 6.72 8.69 -26.90
C ILE A 191 6.47 10.05 -27.56
N LEU A 192 5.60 10.88 -26.99
CA LEU A 192 5.27 12.20 -27.54
C LEU A 192 6.48 13.14 -27.52
N SER A 193 7.29 13.10 -26.46
CA SER A 193 8.52 13.89 -26.35
C SER A 193 9.65 13.36 -27.25
N ALA A 194 9.76 12.04 -27.44
CA ALA A 194 10.72 11.44 -28.37
C ALA A 194 10.37 11.76 -29.84
N LYS A 195 9.07 11.83 -30.15
CA LYS A 195 8.54 12.28 -31.44
C LYS A 195 8.47 13.80 -31.56
N LYS A 196 9.46 14.55 -31.03
CA LYS A 196 9.58 16.01 -31.24
C LYS A 196 9.12 16.34 -32.67
N PHE A 197 8.01 17.07 -32.70
CA PHE A 197 7.29 17.59 -33.85
C PHE A 197 8.15 17.74 -35.12
N ASN A 198 7.98 16.82 -36.07
CA ASN A 198 8.21 17.14 -37.48
C ASN A 198 7.00 17.96 -37.96
N THR A 199 7.03 19.27 -37.69
CA THR A 199 6.07 20.22 -38.27
C THR A 199 6.38 20.56 -39.73
N SER A 200 7.30 19.84 -40.38
CA SER A 200 7.59 19.99 -41.82
C SER A 200 6.73 19.08 -42.71
N THR A 201 5.85 18.24 -42.15
CA THR A 201 4.84 17.55 -42.97
C THR A 201 3.59 18.42 -43.13
N ARG A 202 3.75 19.54 -43.84
CA ARG A 202 2.63 20.24 -44.48
C ARG A 202 2.04 19.26 -45.50
N GLY A 203 0.83 18.77 -45.23
CA GLY A 203 0.03 18.05 -46.22
C GLY A 203 -0.16 16.56 -45.95
N ILE A 204 -0.80 16.21 -44.83
CA ILE A 204 -1.59 14.96 -44.81
C ILE A 204 -3.01 15.36 -45.22
N LYS A 205 -3.35 15.08 -46.48
CA LYS A 205 -4.72 15.06 -46.96
C LYS A 205 -5.53 14.14 -46.03
N LEU A 206 -6.50 14.72 -45.34
CA LEU A 206 -7.52 13.97 -44.62
C LEU A 206 -8.33 13.16 -45.64
N HIS A 207 -7.98 11.90 -45.85
CA HIS A 207 -8.93 10.96 -46.43
C HIS A 207 -9.70 10.29 -45.30
N ARG A 208 -10.84 10.93 -44.99
CA ARG A 208 -11.90 10.37 -44.17
C ARG A 208 -12.49 9.19 -44.93
N GLN A 209 -12.22 7.96 -44.50
CA GLN A 209 -13.08 6.83 -44.81
C GLN A 209 -13.73 6.36 -43.53
N TYR A 210 -15.03 6.64 -43.43
CA TYR A 210 -15.95 5.85 -42.64
C TYR A 210 -16.17 4.52 -43.34
N SER A 211 -16.08 3.42 -42.59
CA SER A 211 -16.77 2.13 -42.85
C SER A 211 -16.64 1.32 -41.56
N THR A 212 -17.71 1.17 -40.74
CA THR A 212 -18.53 -0.07 -40.64
C THR A 212 -17.67 -1.32 -40.74
N PHE A 213 -17.48 -2.12 -39.69
CA PHE A 213 -18.45 -2.72 -38.77
C PHE A 213 -17.96 -2.76 -37.33
#